data_AF-A0A422QTI3-F1
#
_entry.id   AF-A0A422QTI3-F1
#
_cell.length_a   1.000
_cell.length_b   1.000
_cell.length_c   1.000
_cell.angle_alpha   90.00
_cell.angle_beta   90.00
_cell.angle_gamma   90.00
#
_symmetry.space_group_name_H-M   'P 1'
#
loop_
_entity.id
_entity.type
_entity.pdbx_description
1 polymer ?
#
loop_
_entity_poly.entity_id
_entity_poly.type
_entity_poly.pdbx_seq_one_letter_code
_entity_poly.pdbx_strand_id
1 'polypeptide(L)'
;MKDDDKDGAGRVGASAPRPVGASEAQAGQGSGTDPEEVIATAEWLFWDYVRDLRAHREAIAASDWEALDPGRLKKATETAKTVRQAIHMLMEERQKLDRYRKDIAGGIGGGELDLDAARDEIGLRLACLRRAGTG
;
A
#
# COMPACT_ATOMS: atom_id res chain seq x y z
N MET A 1 -72.54 -0.49 6.73
CA MET A 1 -71.56 -0.33 5.63
C MET A 1 -70.31 0.26 6.27
N LYS A 2 -69.33 -0.51 6.75
CA LYS A 2 -68.47 -1.48 6.03
C LYS A 2 -67.78 -0.80 4.84
N ASP A 3 -66.55 -0.33 5.07
CA ASP A 3 -65.27 -0.90 4.59
C ASP A 3 -64.88 -0.03 3.36
N ASP A 4 -63.70 0.57 3.24
CA ASP A 4 -62.41 -0.11 3.07
C ASP A 4 -61.24 0.77 3.53
N ASP A 5 -60.49 0.17 4.45
CA ASP A 5 -59.14 0.50 4.86
C ASP A 5 -58.17 0.03 3.77
N LYS A 6 -57.21 0.86 3.34
CA LYS A 6 -56.13 0.45 2.45
C LYS A 6 -54.77 0.83 3.01
N ASP A 7 -54.17 -0.18 3.64
CA ASP A 7 -52.83 -0.70 3.38
C ASP A 7 -51.69 0.31 3.19
N GLY A 8 -50.86 0.39 4.23
CA GLY A 8 -49.51 0.96 4.16
C GLY A 8 -48.63 0.39 5.26
N ALA A 9 -48.50 -0.94 5.32
CA ALA A 9 -47.65 -1.64 6.29
C ALA A 9 -46.17 -1.27 6.13
N GLY A 10 -45.68 -0.39 6.99
CA GLY A 10 -44.26 -0.14 7.23
C GLY A 10 -43.62 -1.36 7.87
N ARG A 11 -43.03 -2.24 7.05
CA ARG A 11 -42.23 -3.37 7.55
C ARG A 11 -40.81 -2.87 7.80
N VAL A 12 -40.55 -2.45 9.03
CA VAL A 12 -39.19 -2.15 9.51
C VAL A 12 -38.41 -3.45 9.46
N GLY A 13 -37.52 -3.58 8.47
CA GLY A 13 -36.61 -4.72 8.36
C GLY A 13 -35.68 -4.71 9.56
N ALA A 14 -35.93 -5.59 10.52
CA ALA A 14 -34.99 -5.87 11.61
C ALA A 14 -33.66 -6.32 10.98
N SER A 15 -32.63 -5.47 11.12
CA SER A 15 -31.26 -5.81 10.78
C SER A 15 -30.83 -6.96 11.69
N ALA A 16 -30.77 -8.17 11.14
CA ALA A 16 -30.24 -9.31 11.86
C ALA A 16 -28.75 -9.06 12.17
N PRO A 17 -28.28 -9.38 13.39
CA PRO A 17 -26.87 -9.25 13.72
C PRO A 17 -26.06 -10.19 12.82
N ARG A 18 -24.98 -9.66 12.23
CA ARG A 18 -24.02 -10.45 11.45
C ARG A 18 -23.49 -11.59 12.31
N PRO A 19 -23.49 -12.85 11.82
CA PRO A 19 -22.88 -13.94 12.57
C PRO A 19 -21.37 -13.69 12.68
N VAL A 20 -20.92 -13.45 13.92
CA VAL A 20 -19.53 -13.58 14.33
C VAL A 20 -19.16 -15.04 14.15
N GLY A 21 -18.27 -15.34 13.20
CA GLY A 21 -17.83 -16.71 12.95
C GLY A 21 -17.58 -17.09 11.49
N ALA A 22 -17.48 -16.13 10.56
CA ALA A 22 -16.92 -16.42 9.24
C ALA A 22 -15.39 -16.54 9.35
N SER A 23 -14.94 -17.72 9.77
CA SER A 23 -13.64 -18.34 9.46
C SER A 23 -12.55 -17.39 8.96
N GLU A 24 -11.84 -16.74 9.89
CA GLU A 24 -10.49 -16.20 9.69
C GLU A 24 -9.43 -17.33 9.60
N ALA A 25 -9.84 -18.54 9.19
CA ALA A 25 -8.96 -19.67 8.95
C ALA A 25 -8.54 -19.73 7.46
N GLN A 26 -8.04 -18.62 6.94
CA GLN A 26 -7.05 -18.63 5.84
C GLN A 26 -5.93 -17.63 6.17
N ALA A 27 -5.50 -17.61 7.43
CA ALA A 27 -4.17 -17.13 7.77
C ALA A 27 -3.16 -18.25 7.48
N GLY A 28 -2.22 -17.98 6.57
CA GLY A 28 -0.98 -18.76 6.47
C GLY A 28 -0.98 -19.91 5.46
N GLN A 29 -1.13 -19.58 4.17
CA GLN A 29 -0.37 -20.29 3.14
C GLN A 29 0.50 -19.25 2.45
N GLY A 30 1.63 -18.92 3.08
CA GLY A 30 2.66 -18.10 2.45
C GLY A 30 3.16 -18.86 1.23
N SER A 31 2.87 -18.35 0.04
CA SER A 31 3.45 -18.83 -1.21
C SER A 31 4.94 -18.48 -1.23
N GLY A 32 5.75 -19.30 -0.55
CA GLY A 32 6.99 -19.89 -1.04
C GLY A 32 8.18 -19.04 -1.52
N THR A 33 8.14 -17.70 -1.47
CA THR A 33 9.30 -16.89 -1.89
C THR A 33 9.55 -15.77 -0.89
N ASP A 34 10.82 -15.58 -0.50
CA ASP A 34 11.23 -14.49 0.37
C ASP A 34 10.94 -13.14 -0.32
N PRO A 35 10.17 -12.22 0.30
CA PRO A 35 9.92 -10.90 -0.27
C PRO A 35 11.19 -10.15 -0.67
N GLU A 36 12.28 -10.31 0.09
CA GLU A 36 13.55 -9.67 -0.24
C GLU A 36 14.16 -10.26 -1.52
N GLU A 37 14.05 -11.57 -1.71
CA GLU A 37 14.52 -12.27 -2.91
C GLU A 37 13.73 -11.85 -4.17
N VAL A 38 12.40 -11.69 -4.04
CA VAL A 38 11.55 -11.21 -5.14
C VAL A 38 11.96 -9.80 -5.56
N ILE A 39 12.18 -8.90 -4.59
CA ILE A 39 12.62 -7.52 -4.86
C ILE A 39 14.00 -7.51 -5.51
N ALA A 40 14.95 -8.28 -4.97
CA ALA A 40 16.30 -8.38 -5.53
C ALA A 40 16.27 -8.90 -6.98
N THR A 41 15.44 -9.90 -7.25
CA THR A 41 15.25 -10.45 -8.60
C THR A 41 14.67 -9.40 -9.55
N ALA A 42 13.65 -8.67 -9.10
CA ALA A 42 13.02 -7.61 -9.89
C ALA A 42 13.98 -6.45 -10.17
N GLU A 43 14.79 -6.04 -9.19
CA GLU A 43 15.83 -5.03 -9.36
C GLU A 43 16.87 -5.46 -10.40
N TRP A 44 17.37 -6.69 -10.29
CA TRP A 44 18.32 -7.23 -11.26
C TRP A 44 17.74 -7.24 -12.68
N LEU A 45 16.51 -7.77 -12.86
CA LEU A 45 15.82 -7.80 -14.15
C LEU A 45 15.62 -6.40 -14.73
N PHE A 46 15.22 -5.44 -13.90
CA PHE A 46 15.05 -4.05 -14.32
C PHE A 46 16.34 -3.49 -14.91
N TRP A 47 17.46 -3.63 -14.19
CA TRP A 47 18.75 -3.13 -14.67
C TRP A 47 19.26 -3.88 -15.90
N ASP A 48 18.96 -5.17 -16.01
CA ASP A 48 19.26 -5.97 -17.20
C ASP A 48 18.55 -5.40 -18.44
N TYR A 49 17.25 -5.10 -18.35
CA TYR A 49 16.50 -4.47 -19.44
C TYR A 49 16.97 -3.05 -19.76
N VAL A 50 17.35 -2.26 -18.75
CA VAL A 50 17.92 -0.91 -18.97
C VAL A 50 19.26 -1.00 -19.71
N ARG A 51 20.10 -1.97 -19.36
CA ARG A 51 21.36 -2.24 -20.06
C ARG A 51 21.11 -2.62 -21.51
N ASP A 52 20.17 -3.52 -21.76
CA ASP A 52 19.83 -3.97 -23.11
C ASP A 52 19.25 -2.83 -23.96
N LEU A 53 18.39 -1.99 -23.38
CA LEU A 53 17.88 -0.79 -24.05
C LEU A 53 19.00 0.18 -24.43
N ARG A 54 19.98 0.38 -23.54
CA ARG A 54 21.15 1.21 -23.81
C ARG A 54 22.00 0.63 -24.95
N ALA A 55 22.24 -0.67 -24.93
CA ALA A 55 22.98 -1.36 -25.99
C ALA A 55 22.26 -1.24 -27.35
N HIS A 56 20.93 -1.37 -27.37
CA HIS A 56 20.13 -1.12 -28.58
C HIS A 56 20.28 0.32 -29.08
N ARG A 57 20.21 1.31 -28.19
CA ARG A 57 20.37 2.73 -28.54
C ARG A 57 21.74 3.01 -29.14
N GLU A 58 22.81 2.53 -28.51
CA GLU A 58 24.18 2.73 -28.98
C GLU A 58 24.38 2.07 -30.36
N ALA A 59 23.86 0.87 -30.54
CA ALA A 59 23.94 0.18 -31.82
C ALA A 59 23.17 0.88 -32.94
N ILE A 60 21.98 1.40 -32.67
CA ILE A 60 21.20 2.17 -33.65
C ILE A 60 21.94 3.46 -33.98
N ALA A 61 22.48 4.17 -32.99
CA ALA A 61 23.21 5.42 -33.19
C ALA A 61 24.50 5.25 -34.00
N ALA A 62 25.14 4.08 -33.93
CA ALA A 62 26.32 3.74 -34.72
C ALA A 62 26.01 3.17 -36.11
N SER A 63 24.75 2.88 -36.42
CA SER A 63 24.36 2.28 -37.69
C SER A 63 24.05 3.35 -38.74
N ASP A 64 24.35 3.04 -40.00
CA ASP A 64 23.81 3.80 -41.12
C ASP A 64 22.31 3.49 -41.28
N TRP A 65 21.52 4.51 -41.58
CA TRP A 65 20.07 4.39 -41.68
C TRP A 65 19.64 3.44 -42.80
N GLU A 66 20.41 3.38 -43.89
CA GLU A 66 20.14 2.50 -45.03
C GLU A 66 20.46 1.02 -44.75
N ALA A 67 21.33 0.75 -43.76
CA ALA A 67 21.75 -0.60 -43.38
C ALA A 67 21.06 -1.11 -42.09
N LEU A 68 20.10 -0.35 -41.55
CA LEU A 68 19.48 -0.67 -40.28
C LEU A 68 18.48 -1.84 -40.42
N ASP A 69 18.79 -2.96 -39.76
CA ASP A 69 17.91 -4.13 -39.73
C ASP A 69 16.55 -3.81 -39.05
N PRO A 70 15.41 -3.99 -39.75
CA PRO A 70 14.08 -3.80 -39.17
C PRO A 70 13.82 -4.68 -37.94
N GLY A 71 14.40 -5.89 -37.90
CA GLY A 71 14.27 -6.79 -36.75
C GLY A 71 14.90 -6.20 -35.49
N ARG A 72 16.08 -5.59 -35.63
CA ARG A 72 16.78 -4.87 -34.56
C ARG A 72 15.98 -3.67 -34.05
N LEU A 73 15.40 -2.87 -34.95
CA LEU A 73 14.59 -1.72 -34.56
C LEU A 73 13.35 -2.16 -33.78
N LYS A 74 12.70 -3.26 -34.20
CA LYS A 74 11.57 -3.84 -33.49
C LYS A 74 11.96 -4.29 -32.08
N LYS A 75 13.07 -5.03 -31.93
CA LYS A 75 13.57 -5.45 -30.60
C LYS A 75 13.85 -4.24 -29.70
N ALA A 76 14.55 -3.23 -30.19
CA ALA A 76 14.83 -2.01 -29.44
C ALA A 76 13.54 -1.31 -28.96
N THR A 77 12.52 -1.28 -29.82
CA THR A 77 11.22 -0.68 -29.50
C THR A 77 10.48 -1.47 -28.42
N GLU A 78 10.49 -2.81 -28.49
CA GLU A 78 9.87 -3.65 -27.45
C GLU A 78 10.60 -3.52 -26.12
N THR A 79 11.94 -3.56 -26.10
CA THR A 79 12.73 -3.33 -24.88
C THR A 79 12.41 -1.95 -24.28
N ALA A 80 12.29 -0.90 -25.11
CA ALA A 80 11.92 0.43 -24.64
C ALA A 80 10.51 0.49 -24.01
N LYS A 81 9.55 -0.26 -24.56
CA LYS A 81 8.20 -0.38 -23.99
C LYS A 81 8.24 -1.11 -22.64
N THR A 82 8.96 -2.22 -22.56
CA THR A 82 9.12 -3.00 -21.32
C THR A 82 9.72 -2.15 -20.22
N VAL A 83 10.83 -1.43 -20.49
CA VAL A 83 11.45 -0.53 -19.51
C VAL A 83 10.49 0.58 -19.07
N ARG A 84 9.74 1.18 -20.00
CA ARG A 84 8.74 2.21 -19.67
C ARG A 84 7.64 1.68 -18.75
N GLN A 85 7.15 0.47 -19.01
CA GLN A 85 6.14 -0.18 -18.17
C GLN A 85 6.68 -0.48 -16.77
N ALA A 86 7.91 -0.99 -16.67
CA ALA A 86 8.56 -1.24 -15.39
C ALA A 86 8.73 0.04 -14.56
N ILE A 87 9.13 1.15 -15.18
CA ILE A 87 9.21 2.47 -14.52
C ILE A 87 7.84 2.90 -14.01
N HIS A 88 6.78 2.71 -14.80
CA HIS A 88 5.42 3.06 -14.39
C HIS A 88 5.00 2.29 -13.14
N MET A 89 5.20 0.97 -13.12
CA MET A 89 4.90 0.11 -11.97
C MET A 89 5.69 0.56 -10.72
N LEU A 90 6.97 0.89 -10.87
CA LEU A 90 7.79 1.41 -9.76
C LEU A 90 7.23 2.72 -9.18
N MET A 91 6.73 3.61 -10.05
CA MET A 91 6.11 4.86 -9.60
C MET A 91 4.79 4.61 -8.86
N GLU A 92 3.98 3.64 -9.31
CA GLU A 92 2.75 3.24 -8.62
C GLU A 92 3.06 2.65 -7.24
N GLU A 93 4.06 1.79 -7.13
CA GLU A 93 4.50 1.23 -5.84
C GLU A 93 5.03 2.32 -4.92
N ARG A 94 5.82 3.26 -5.43
CA ARG A 94 6.26 4.42 -4.63
C ARG A 94 5.08 5.20 -4.08
N GLN A 95 4.06 5.46 -4.90
CA GLN A 95 2.84 6.14 -4.44
C GLN A 95 2.08 5.32 -3.39
N LYS A 96 2.02 3.99 -3.51
CA LYS A 96 1.44 3.10 -2.49
C LYS A 96 2.21 3.20 -1.18
N LEU A 97 3.54 3.11 -1.23
CA LEU A 97 4.40 3.25 -0.05
C LEU A 97 4.24 4.61 0.62
N ASP A 98 4.16 5.69 -0.14
CA ASP A 98 3.97 7.03 0.41
C ASP A 98 2.59 7.20 1.06
N ARG A 99 1.55 6.54 0.54
CA ARG A 99 0.24 6.45 1.22
C ARG A 99 0.35 5.67 2.53
N TYR A 100 0.91 4.48 2.50
CA TYR A 100 1.06 3.66 3.71
C TYR A 100 1.92 4.34 4.78
N ARG A 101 2.99 5.04 4.39
CA ARG A 101 3.79 5.84 5.33
C ARG A 101 2.96 6.93 6.02
N LYS A 102 2.08 7.61 5.28
CA LYS A 102 1.16 8.61 5.83
C LYS A 102 0.10 7.97 6.73
N ASP A 103 -0.46 6.83 6.34
CA ASP A 103 -1.47 6.13 7.12
C ASP A 103 -0.91 5.58 8.43
N ILE A 104 0.31 5.03 8.41
CA ILE A 104 1.03 4.59 9.62
C ILE A 104 1.32 5.79 10.53
N ALA A 105 1.82 6.89 9.96
CA ALA A 105 2.08 8.12 10.72
C ALA A 105 0.79 8.76 11.25
N GLY A 106 -0.33 8.65 10.52
CA GLY A 106 -1.65 9.14 10.92
C GLY A 106 -2.41 8.19 11.87
N GLY A 107 -1.94 6.95 12.04
CA GLY A 107 -2.49 5.95 12.95
C GLY A 107 -1.99 6.06 14.39
N ILE A 108 -0.89 6.80 14.62
CA ILE A 108 -0.55 7.31 15.95
C ILE A 108 -1.51 8.48 16.17
N GLY A 109 -2.66 8.16 16.78
CA GLY A 109 -3.87 8.98 16.75
C GLY A 109 -3.58 10.48 16.86
N GLY A 110 -4.19 11.27 15.98
CA GLY A 110 -4.19 12.74 16.03
C GLY A 110 -4.86 13.33 17.28
N GLY A 111 -4.91 12.59 18.38
CA GLY A 111 -5.04 13.16 19.70
C GLY A 111 -3.73 13.85 20.04
N GLU A 112 -3.77 15.17 20.10
CA GLU A 112 -2.70 15.95 20.71
C GLU A 112 -2.47 15.40 22.12
N LEU A 113 -1.24 14.98 22.41
CA LEU A 113 -0.86 14.61 23.77
C LEU A 113 -0.94 15.90 24.60
N ASP A 114 -1.98 16.04 25.41
CA ASP A 114 -2.11 17.17 26.33
C ASP A 114 -1.05 17.04 27.43
N LEU A 115 0.09 17.70 27.19
CA LEU A 115 1.23 17.71 28.09
C LEU A 115 0.92 18.45 29.38
N ASP A 116 -0.04 19.37 29.39
CA ASP A 116 -0.41 20.14 30.58
C ASP A 116 -1.25 19.26 31.51
N ALA A 117 -2.30 18.61 31.00
CA ALA A 117 -3.07 17.64 31.77
C ALA A 117 -2.21 16.46 32.25
N ALA A 118 -1.25 16.00 31.43
CA ALA A 118 -0.31 14.95 31.83
C ALA A 118 0.62 15.41 32.98
N ARG A 119 1.10 16.67 32.95
CA ARG A 119 1.90 17.23 34.05
C ARG A 119 1.10 17.33 35.34
N ASP A 120 -0.16 17.76 35.26
CA ASP A 120 -1.04 17.87 36.42
C ASP A 120 -1.25 16.51 37.09
N GLU A 121 -1.54 15.48 36.30
CA GLU A 121 -1.71 14.10 36.79
C GLU A 121 -0.42 13.55 37.44
N ILE A 122 0.75 13.83 36.86
CA ILE A 122 2.04 13.47 37.47
C ILE A 122 2.24 14.20 38.80
N GLY A 123 1.96 15.51 38.85
CA GLY A 123 2.05 16.32 40.07
C GLY A 123 1.16 15.78 41.20
N LEU A 124 -0.06 15.37 40.86
CA LEU A 124 -0.99 14.74 41.80
C LEU A 124 -0.43 13.43 42.34
N ARG A 125 0.04 12.53 41.46
CA ARG A 125 0.63 11.24 41.86
C ARG A 125 1.85 11.43 42.76
N LEU A 126 2.72 12.39 42.44
CA LEU A 126 3.88 12.73 43.27
C LEU A 126 3.48 13.31 44.63
N ALA A 127 2.41 14.11 44.72
CA ALA A 127 1.90 14.61 45.99
C ALA A 127 1.32 13.47 46.86
N CYS A 128 0.60 12.52 46.25
CA CYS A 128 0.12 11.32 46.92
C CYS A 128 1.28 10.47 47.45
N LEU A 129 2.31 10.23 46.63
CA LEU A 129 3.50 9.49 47.06
C LEU A 129 4.24 10.19 48.21
N ARG A 130 4.38 11.52 48.17
CA ARG A 130 4.99 12.29 49.26
C ARG A 130 4.22 12.17 50.57
N ARG A 131 2.89 12.21 50.52
CA ARG A 131 2.04 11.98 51.70
C ARG A 131 2.13 10.55 52.24
N ALA A 132 2.26 9.57 51.36
CA ALA A 132 2.41 8.17 51.76
C ALA A 132 3.79 7.86 52.38
N GLY A 133 4.83 8.61 52.02
CA GLY A 133 6.19 8.42 52.54
C GLY A 133 6.50 9.12 53.87
N THR A 134 5.58 9.94 54.42
CA THR A 134 5.74 10.61 55.72
C THR A 134 5.09 9.84 56.89
N GLY A 135 5.16 8.51 56.86
CA GLY A 135 4.78 7.62 57.98
C GLY A 135 5.99 7.18 58.78
#